data_AF-A0A1M2Z8G7-F1
#
_entry.id   AF-A0A1M2Z8G7-F1
#
_cell.length_a   1.000
_cell.length_b   1.000
_cell.length_c   1.000
_cell.angle_alpha   90.00
_cell.angle_beta   90.00
_cell.angle_gamma   90.00
#
_symmetry.space_group_name_H-M   'P 1'
#
loop_
_entity.id
_entity.type
_entity.pdbx_description
1 polymer ?
#
loop_
_entity_poly.entity_id
_entity_poly.type
_entity_poly.pdbx_seq_one_letter_code
_entity_poly.pdbx_strand_id
1 'polypeptide(L)'
;MGERSSQLPSEGAGHKISGKIYTPIDYKGTVKVNGEVKDVSRRVYQRNDIDLVYFDETTGLTNLERMQAGKPPIGADRNPVELHHILQKEVGPMAELRETTHQEYYSQLHGLVKSGASFRNNPLLNKQYNNFRYNYWKWRASLITGGN
;
A
#
# COMPACT_ATOMS: atom_id res chain seq x y z
N MET A 1 -20.60 28.20 48.39
CA MET A 1 -19.81 28.86 47.32
C MET A 1 -18.36 28.48 47.60
N GLY A 2 -17.85 27.38 47.04
CA GLY A 2 -17.33 27.25 45.67
C GLY A 2 -15.81 27.03 45.83
N GLU A 3 -15.09 26.12 45.17
CA GLU A 3 -15.37 25.23 44.06
C GLU A 3 -14.51 23.96 44.23
N ARG A 4 -15.02 22.83 43.72
CA ARG A 4 -14.24 21.61 43.51
C ARG A 4 -13.33 21.85 42.31
N SER A 5 -12.02 21.85 42.51
CA SER A 5 -11.09 21.84 41.37
C SER A 5 -11.08 20.43 40.77
N SER A 6 -11.74 20.30 39.62
CA SER A 6 -11.78 19.12 38.78
C SER A 6 -10.38 18.81 38.23
N GLN A 7 -9.90 17.59 38.47
CA GLN A 7 -8.88 16.98 37.62
C GLN A 7 -9.47 16.82 36.22
N LEU A 8 -8.85 17.43 35.21
CA LEU A 8 -9.07 17.09 33.80
C LEU A 8 -8.21 15.89 33.41
N PRO A 9 -8.73 14.99 32.53
CA PRO A 9 -8.07 13.74 32.18
C PRO A 9 -6.98 13.90 31.11
N SER A 10 -6.11 12.88 31.09
CA SER A 10 -5.01 12.59 30.16
C SER A 10 -5.16 13.13 28.73
N GLU A 11 -4.22 13.99 28.33
CA GLU A 11 -3.94 14.20 26.91
C GLU A 11 -3.25 12.95 26.35
N GLY A 12 -3.97 12.26 25.48
CA GLY A 12 -3.47 11.12 24.72
C GLY A 12 -2.24 11.50 23.93
N ALA A 13 -1.30 10.55 23.84
CA ALA A 13 -0.11 10.65 23.02
C ALA A 13 -0.49 10.94 21.56
N GLY A 14 -0.44 12.23 21.19
CA GLY A 14 -0.53 12.67 19.81
C GLY A 14 0.62 12.02 19.03
N HIS A 15 0.26 11.12 18.11
CA HIS A 15 1.20 10.56 17.15
C HIS A 15 1.83 11.73 16.37
N LYS A 16 3.12 11.98 16.61
CA LYS A 16 3.88 12.96 15.85
C LYS A 16 3.88 12.54 14.38
N ILE A 17 3.12 13.25 13.53
CA ILE A 17 3.22 13.09 12.08
C ILE A 17 4.60 13.62 11.67
N SER A 18 5.57 12.72 11.50
CA SER A 18 6.81 13.07 10.81
C SER A 18 6.43 13.48 9.39
N GLY A 19 6.91 14.63 8.89
CA GLY A 19 6.59 15.14 7.54
C GLY A 19 7.02 14.26 6.36
N LYS A 20 7.46 13.02 6.59
CA LYS A 20 7.78 12.04 5.56
C LYS A 20 6.53 11.28 5.15
N ILE A 21 6.11 11.47 3.90
CA ILE A 21 4.96 10.76 3.30
C ILE A 21 5.30 9.30 3.01
N TYR A 22 6.57 8.97 2.76
CA TYR A 22 7.02 7.63 2.40
C TYR A 22 8.04 7.03 3.36
N THR A 23 7.90 5.73 3.62
CA THR A 23 8.88 4.90 4.31
C THR A 23 9.32 3.75 3.38
N PRO A 24 10.63 3.63 3.06
CA PRO A 24 11.11 2.48 2.32
C PRO A 24 11.17 1.24 3.21
N ILE A 25 10.69 0.10 2.69
CA ILE A 25 10.77 -1.20 3.37
C ILE A 25 11.09 -2.30 2.37
N ASP A 26 11.80 -3.33 2.82
CA ASP A 26 12.04 -4.53 2.03
C ASP A 26 10.93 -5.56 2.26
N TYR A 27 10.15 -5.81 1.23
CA TYR A 27 9.28 -6.97 1.17
C TYR A 27 10.10 -8.19 0.79
N LYS A 28 10.03 -9.24 1.60
CA LYS A 28 10.62 -10.55 1.30
C LYS A 28 9.50 -11.57 1.17
N GLY A 29 9.40 -12.24 0.02
CA GLY A 29 8.33 -13.19 -0.21
C GLY A 29 8.44 -13.92 -1.54
N THR A 30 7.70 -15.01 -1.63
CA THR A 30 7.62 -15.85 -2.83
C THR A 30 6.16 -16.07 -3.23
N VAL A 31 5.91 -16.31 -4.51
CA VAL A 31 4.59 -16.70 -5.02
C VAL A 31 4.68 -17.95 -5.89
N LYS A 32 3.60 -18.73 -5.95
CA LYS A 32 3.51 -19.87 -6.85
C LYS A 32 2.82 -19.47 -8.15
N VAL A 33 3.49 -19.68 -9.28
CA VAL A 33 2.96 -19.42 -10.63
C VAL A 33 3.08 -20.70 -11.44
N ASN A 34 1.94 -21.28 -11.81
CA ASN A 34 1.87 -22.53 -12.59
C ASN A 34 2.71 -23.68 -12.00
N GLY A 35 2.72 -23.82 -10.68
CA GLY A 35 3.48 -24.87 -10.00
C GLY A 35 4.85 -24.44 -9.51
N GLU A 36 5.45 -23.42 -10.11
CA GLU A 36 6.79 -22.95 -9.78
C GLU A 36 6.78 -21.85 -8.72
N VAL A 37 7.71 -21.94 -7.77
CA VAL A 37 7.96 -20.89 -6.78
C VAL A 37 8.82 -19.80 -7.43
N LYS A 38 8.37 -18.56 -7.38
CA LYS A 38 9.07 -17.38 -7.87
C LYS A 38 9.34 -16.43 -6.70
N ASP A 39 10.57 -15.96 -6.59
CA ASP A 39 10.93 -14.88 -5.67
C ASP A 39 10.32 -13.57 -6.17
N VAL A 40 9.63 -12.86 -5.28
CA VAL A 40 9.00 -11.57 -5.55
C VAL A 40 9.48 -10.50 -4.56
N SER A 41 10.58 -10.76 -3.85
CA SER A 41 11.20 -9.83 -2.93
C SER A 41 11.60 -8.53 -3.64
N ARG A 42 11.27 -7.39 -3.03
CA ARG A 42 11.48 -6.06 -3.61
C ARG A 42 11.42 -4.97 -2.56
N ARG A 43 12.02 -3.82 -2.86
CA ARG A 43 11.82 -2.60 -2.08
C ARG A 43 10.47 -1.97 -2.41
N VAL A 44 9.73 -1.57 -1.37
CA VAL A 44 8.47 -0.84 -1.50
C VAL A 44 8.53 0.46 -0.71
N TYR A 45 8.14 1.56 -1.35
CA TYR A 45 7.97 2.86 -0.70
C TYR A 45 6.51 2.98 -0.25
N GLN A 46 6.29 2.75 1.04
CA GLN A 46 4.96 2.74 1.67
C GLN A 46 4.52 4.12 2.06
N ARG A 47 3.25 4.43 1.83
CA ARG A 47 2.63 5.66 2.33
C ARG A 47 2.40 5.57 3.83
N ASN A 48 2.71 6.68 4.51
CA ASN A 48 2.50 6.86 5.95
C ASN A 48 1.15 7.55 6.26
N ASP A 49 0.49 8.12 5.25
CA ASP A 49 -0.74 8.91 5.36
C ASP A 49 -2.02 8.12 5.02
N ILE A 50 -1.98 6.79 5.13
CA ILE A 50 -3.16 5.94 4.95
C ILE A 50 -4.00 5.98 6.23
N ASP A 51 -5.24 6.45 6.12
CA ASP A 51 -6.23 6.33 7.19
C ASP A 51 -6.69 4.88 7.31
N LEU A 52 -6.26 4.18 8.34
CA LEU A 52 -6.54 2.76 8.53
C LEU A 52 -7.97 2.47 9.00
N VAL A 53 -8.61 3.44 9.66
CA VAL A 53 -9.97 3.29 10.21
C VAL A 53 -11.03 3.81 9.26
N TYR A 54 -10.64 4.46 8.15
CA TYR A 54 -11.56 4.84 7.09
C TYR A 54 -12.42 3.64 6.67
N PHE A 55 -13.73 3.80 6.81
CA PHE A 55 -14.74 2.81 6.47
C PHE A 55 -15.30 3.04 5.07
N ASP A 56 -15.12 2.08 4.17
CA ASP A 56 -15.71 2.11 2.84
C ASP A 56 -17.12 1.54 2.86
N GLU A 57 -18.13 2.41 2.85
CA GLU A 57 -19.56 2.05 2.83
C GLU A 57 -19.93 1.11 1.67
N THR A 58 -19.20 1.16 0.56
CA THR A 58 -19.48 0.30 -0.61
C THR A 58 -19.12 -1.16 -0.33
N THR A 59 -18.04 -1.39 0.41
CA THR A 59 -17.56 -2.74 0.72
C THR A 59 -17.89 -3.20 2.13
N GLY A 60 -18.28 -2.28 3.01
CA GLY A 60 -18.53 -2.54 4.42
C GLY A 60 -17.25 -2.86 5.21
N LEU A 61 -16.10 -2.39 4.74
CA LEU A 61 -14.79 -2.71 5.33
C LEU A 61 -13.99 -1.44 5.61
N THR A 62 -13.28 -1.42 6.73
CA THR A 62 -12.22 -0.46 7.00
C THR A 62 -11.01 -0.71 6.09
N ASN A 63 -10.15 0.29 5.93
CA ASN A 63 -8.90 0.13 5.18
C ASN A 63 -8.01 -0.99 5.73
N LEU A 64 -7.94 -1.15 7.05
CA LEU A 64 -7.23 -2.26 7.66
C LEU A 64 -7.80 -3.62 7.23
N GLU A 65 -9.13 -3.79 7.29
CA GLU A 65 -9.80 -5.04 6.89
C GLU A 65 -9.66 -5.31 5.39
N ARG A 66 -9.73 -4.28 4.54
CA ARG A 66 -9.44 -4.40 3.11
C ARG A 66 -8.05 -4.97 2.88
N MET A 67 -7.04 -4.44 3.57
CA MET A 67 -5.66 -4.89 3.46
C MET A 67 -5.49 -6.33 3.98
N GLN A 68 -6.12 -6.69 5.09
CA GLN A 68 -6.15 -8.07 5.60
C GLN A 68 -6.80 -9.05 4.59
N ALA A 69 -7.78 -8.58 3.83
CA ALA A 69 -8.39 -9.32 2.72
C ALA A 69 -7.55 -9.30 1.41
N GLY A 70 -6.35 -8.70 1.42
CA GLY A 70 -5.45 -8.60 0.26
C GLY A 70 -5.87 -7.55 -0.76
N LYS A 71 -6.73 -6.61 -0.37
CA LYS A 71 -7.20 -5.49 -1.20
C LYS A 71 -6.45 -4.21 -0.82
N PRO A 72 -6.23 -3.29 -1.77
CA PRO A 72 -5.66 -1.99 -1.46
C PRO A 72 -6.57 -1.18 -0.52
N PRO A 73 -5.99 -0.38 0.39
CA PRO A 73 -6.73 0.63 1.12
C PRO A 73 -7.22 1.72 0.14
N ILE A 74 -8.23 2.47 0.55
CA ILE A 74 -8.72 3.67 -0.10
C ILE A 74 -7.88 4.86 0.38
N GLY A 75 -7.26 5.58 -0.55
CA GLY A 75 -6.51 6.79 -0.27
C GLY A 75 -7.43 7.97 0.07
N ALA A 76 -6.83 9.08 0.51
CA ALA A 76 -7.60 10.30 0.80
C ALA A 76 -8.19 10.97 -0.47
N ASP A 77 -7.79 10.52 -1.66
CA ASP A 77 -8.44 10.84 -2.93
C ASP A 77 -9.68 9.96 -3.22
N ARG A 78 -10.13 9.16 -2.24
CA ARG A 78 -11.31 8.28 -2.32
C ARG A 78 -11.17 7.10 -3.29
N ASN A 79 -9.97 6.89 -3.84
CA ASN A 79 -9.68 5.81 -4.77
C ASN A 79 -8.76 4.76 -4.14
N PRO A 80 -8.75 3.51 -4.63
CA PRO A 80 -7.80 2.50 -4.20
C PRO A 80 -6.35 2.96 -4.41
N VAL A 81 -5.51 2.80 -3.40
CA VAL A 81 -4.07 3.04 -3.52
C VAL A 81 -3.46 2.03 -4.49
N GLU A 82 -2.63 2.52 -5.39
CA GLU A 82 -2.04 1.73 -6.45
C GLU A 82 -0.58 1.40 -6.16
N LEU A 83 -0.14 0.20 -6.54
CA LEU A 83 1.26 -0.17 -6.54
C LEU A 83 1.84 0.13 -7.92
N HIS A 84 2.76 1.10 -7.97
CA HIS A 84 3.43 1.52 -9.19
C HIS A 84 4.86 0.95 -9.24
N HIS A 85 5.26 0.39 -10.38
CA HIS A 85 6.64 -0.07 -10.62
C HIS A 85 7.53 1.10 -11.03
N ILE A 86 8.49 1.48 -10.18
CA ILE A 86 9.37 2.63 -10.41
C ILE A 86 10.22 2.46 -11.69
N LEU A 87 10.68 1.23 -11.95
CA LEU A 87 11.49 0.90 -13.13
C LEU A 87 10.70 0.13 -14.20
N GLN A 88 9.38 0.04 -14.06
CA GLN A 88 8.47 -0.68 -14.97
C GLN A 88 8.89 -2.13 -15.31
N LYS A 89 9.64 -2.78 -14.40
CA LYS A 89 10.10 -4.17 -14.50
C LYS A 89 9.49 -5.01 -13.40
N GLU A 90 9.12 -6.25 -13.71
CA GLU A 90 8.66 -7.25 -12.75
C GLU A 90 9.65 -8.42 -12.73
N VAL A 91 10.32 -8.72 -11.61
CA VAL A 91 10.28 -8.04 -10.30
C VAL A 91 11.04 -6.72 -10.31
N GLY A 92 10.56 -5.72 -9.56
CA GLY A 92 11.23 -4.42 -9.44
C GLY A 92 10.70 -3.58 -8.26
N PRO A 93 11.41 -2.51 -7.88
CA PRO A 93 11.00 -1.65 -6.77
C PRO A 93 9.67 -0.95 -7.06
N MET A 94 8.87 -0.74 -6.02
CA MET A 94 7.50 -0.21 -6.14
C MET A 94 7.22 0.94 -5.19
N ALA A 95 6.29 1.80 -5.56
CA ALA A 95 5.75 2.85 -4.68
C ALA A 95 4.22 2.72 -4.58
N GLU A 96 3.70 3.00 -3.38
CA GLU A 96 2.26 3.20 -3.17
C GLU A 96 1.88 4.60 -3.65
N LEU A 97 1.02 4.72 -4.66
CA LEU A 97 0.56 5.99 -5.21
C LEU A 97 -0.94 6.15 -4.98
N ARG A 98 -1.36 7.41 -4.79
CA ARG A 98 -2.76 7.77 -5.00
C ARG A 98 -3.09 7.65 -6.48
N GLU A 99 -4.30 7.22 -6.78
CA GLU A 99 -4.74 7.01 -8.16
C GLU A 99 -4.73 8.34 -8.92
N THR A 100 -5.22 9.41 -8.28
CA THR A 100 -5.16 10.78 -8.81
C THR A 100 -3.73 11.21 -9.19
N THR A 101 -2.74 10.96 -8.33
CA THR A 101 -1.32 11.24 -8.63
C THR A 101 -0.81 10.39 -9.78
N HIS A 102 -1.18 9.10 -9.83
CA HIS A 102 -0.75 8.22 -10.91
C HIS A 102 -1.31 8.66 -12.28
N GLN A 103 -2.55 9.16 -12.31
CA GLN A 103 -3.17 9.72 -13.52
C GLN A 103 -2.52 11.05 -13.93
N GLU A 104 -2.35 11.98 -12.99
CA GLU A 104 -1.79 13.30 -13.26
C GLU A 104 -0.37 13.22 -13.85
N TYR A 105 0.46 12.33 -13.31
CA TYR A 105 1.85 12.16 -13.73
C TYR A 105 2.07 10.93 -14.61
N TYR A 106 1.01 10.44 -15.27
CA TYR A 106 1.04 9.18 -16.05
C TYR A 106 2.21 9.15 -17.04
N SER A 107 2.45 10.23 -17.79
CA SER A 107 3.48 10.26 -18.83
C SER A 107 4.91 10.14 -18.26
N GLN A 108 5.15 10.76 -17.12
CA GLN A 108 6.43 10.74 -16.40
C GLN A 108 6.65 9.38 -15.74
N LEU A 109 5.58 8.81 -15.18
CA LEU A 109 5.61 7.51 -14.52
C LEU A 109 5.72 6.34 -15.52
N HIS A 110 5.32 6.53 -16.79
CA HIS A 110 5.32 5.47 -17.80
C HIS A 110 6.31 5.62 -18.96
N GLY A 111 7.30 6.50 -18.85
CA GLY A 111 8.24 6.80 -19.94
C GLY A 111 9.39 5.82 -20.18
N LEU A 112 9.62 4.84 -19.29
CA LEU A 112 10.82 3.97 -19.35
C LEU A 112 10.65 2.73 -20.26
N VAL A 113 9.42 2.37 -20.60
CA VAL A 113 9.10 1.16 -21.39
C VAL A 113 8.33 1.57 -22.63
N LYS A 114 8.79 1.07 -23.79
CA LYS A 114 8.12 1.30 -25.08
C LYS A 114 6.69 0.74 -25.05
N SER A 115 5.79 1.38 -25.78
CA SER A 115 4.41 0.88 -25.97
C SER A 115 4.44 -0.60 -26.39
N GLY A 116 3.66 -1.44 -25.69
CA GLY A 116 3.58 -2.89 -25.93
C GLY A 116 4.59 -3.75 -25.16
N ALA A 117 5.64 -3.19 -24.57
CA ALA A 117 6.65 -3.96 -23.81
C ALA A 117 6.32 -4.11 -22.31
N SER A 118 5.08 -3.82 -21.91
CA SER A 118 4.62 -3.97 -20.53
C SER A 118 4.72 -5.43 -20.09
N PHE A 119 5.26 -5.68 -18.89
CA PHE A 119 5.27 -7.02 -18.29
C PHE A 119 3.86 -7.62 -18.18
N ARG A 120 2.81 -6.78 -18.15
CA ARG A 120 1.41 -7.22 -18.10
C ARG A 120 0.98 -8.01 -19.33
N ASN A 121 1.66 -7.85 -20.46
CA ASN A 121 1.41 -8.63 -21.67
C ASN A 121 1.97 -10.06 -21.58
N ASN A 122 2.85 -10.34 -20.60
CA ASN A 122 3.31 -11.69 -20.31
C ASN A 122 2.39 -12.32 -19.25
N PRO A 123 1.63 -13.40 -19.56
CA PRO A 123 0.68 -14.00 -18.62
C PRO A 123 1.32 -14.49 -17.31
N LEU A 124 2.56 -14.98 -17.38
CA LEU A 124 3.29 -15.45 -16.20
C LEU A 124 3.67 -14.30 -15.28
N LEU A 125 4.23 -13.22 -15.84
CA LEU A 125 4.60 -12.03 -15.07
C LEU A 125 3.37 -11.29 -14.52
N ASN A 126 2.28 -11.23 -15.30
CA ASN A 126 1.02 -10.66 -14.83
C ASN A 126 0.43 -11.46 -13.65
N LYS A 127 0.43 -12.79 -13.74
CA LYS A 127 -0.03 -13.67 -12.65
C LYS A 127 0.89 -13.58 -11.43
N GLN A 128 2.21 -13.55 -11.64
CA GLN A 128 3.19 -13.32 -10.58
C GLN A 128 2.91 -12.02 -9.82
N TYR A 129 2.74 -10.92 -10.57
CA TYR A 129 2.46 -9.61 -9.99
C TYR A 129 1.13 -9.57 -9.24
N ASN A 130 0.07 -10.17 -9.78
CA ASN A 130 -1.24 -10.20 -9.09
C ASN A 130 -1.18 -11.00 -7.79
N ASN A 131 -0.47 -12.13 -7.77
CA ASN A 131 -0.24 -12.91 -6.55
C ASN A 131 0.59 -12.11 -5.53
N PHE A 132 1.64 -11.41 -6.00
CA PHE A 132 2.42 -10.51 -5.15
C PHE A 132 1.53 -9.42 -4.56
N ARG A 133 0.73 -8.72 -5.36
CA ARG A 133 -0.14 -7.61 -4.92
C ARG A 133 -1.10 -8.05 -3.82
N TYR A 134 -1.74 -9.21 -3.99
CA TYR A 134 -2.62 -9.78 -2.98
C TYR A 134 -1.88 -10.05 -1.66
N ASN A 135 -0.72 -10.73 -1.72
CA ASN A 135 0.08 -11.04 -0.54
C ASN A 135 0.69 -9.79 0.12
N TYR A 136 1.08 -8.82 -0.68
CA TYR A 136 1.65 -7.56 -0.24
C TYR A 136 0.70 -6.80 0.67
N TRP A 137 -0.57 -6.65 0.28
CA TRP A 137 -1.54 -5.92 1.11
C TRP A 137 -1.79 -6.62 2.45
N LYS A 138 -1.86 -7.95 2.46
CA LYS A 138 -1.98 -8.73 3.71
C LYS A 138 -0.75 -8.55 4.60
N TRP A 139 0.44 -8.59 4.01
CA TRP A 139 1.68 -8.34 4.73
C TRP A 139 1.74 -6.90 5.25
N ARG A 140 1.35 -5.90 4.46
CA ARG A 140 1.27 -4.50 4.87
C ARG A 140 0.35 -4.35 6.09
N ALA A 141 -0.80 -5.04 6.12
CA ALA A 141 -1.67 -5.08 7.29
C ALA A 141 -1.00 -5.74 8.51
N SER A 142 -0.26 -6.84 8.32
CA SER A 142 0.43 -7.51 9.43
C SER A 142 1.50 -6.67 10.10
N LEU A 143 2.15 -5.75 9.36
CA LEU A 143 3.10 -4.80 9.95
C LEU A 143 2.44 -3.82 10.91
N ILE A 144 1.14 -3.55 10.70
CA ILE A 144 0.35 -2.64 11.52
C ILE A 144 -0.20 -3.39 12.74
N THR A 145 -0.73 -4.60 12.54
CA THR A 145 -1.37 -5.37 13.63
C THR A 145 -0.39 -6.17 14.46
N GLY A 146 0.81 -6.46 13.93
CA GLY A 146 1.85 -7.27 14.57
C GLY A 146 3.04 -6.47 15.09
N GLY A 147 2.95 -5.14 15.13
CA GLY A 147 3.95 -4.28 15.74
C GLY A 147 3.82 -4.28 17.27
N ASN A 148 4.35 -5.33 17.92
CA ASN A 148 4.78 -5.31 19.31
C ASN A 148 6.28 -5.05 19.38
#